data_AF-A0A7C6UVG9-F1
#
_entry.id   AF-A0A7C6UVG9-F1
#
_cell.length_a   1.000
_cell.length_b   1.000
_cell.length_c   1.000
_cell.angle_alpha   90.00
_cell.angle_beta   90.00
_cell.angle_gamma   90.00
#
_symmetry.space_group_name_H-M   'P 1'
#
loop_
_entity.id
_entity.type
_entity.pdbx_description
1 polymer ?
#
loop_
_entity_poly.entity_id
_entity_poly.type
_entity_poly.pdbx_seq_one_letter_code
_entity_poly.pdbx_strand_id
1 'polypeptide(L)' 'MLEGFDVKVDGAGYGIKIAAGTGIFATRLEKPKVAVCPQCGEISLSIGMWIK' A
#
# COMPACT_ATOMS: atom_id res chain seq x y z
N MET A 1 -9.28 -5.53 -7.16
CA MET A 1 -9.41 -5.04 -5.77
C MET A 1 -9.47 -6.26 -4.87
N LEU A 2 -8.60 -6.37 -3.87
CA LEU A 2 -8.65 -7.50 -2.94
C LEU A 2 -9.67 -7.15 -1.84
N GLU A 3 -10.63 -8.03 -1.60
CA GLU A 3 -11.67 -7.79 -0.60
C GLU A 3 -11.05 -7.69 0.81
N GLY A 4 -11.50 -6.71 1.60
CA GLY A 4 -11.01 -6.48 2.96
C GLY A 4 -9.75 -5.62 3.09
N PHE A 5 -9.19 -5.10 1.99
CA PHE A 5 -8.05 -4.17 2.03
C PHE A 5 -8.46 -2.78 1.53
N ASP A 6 -7.99 -1.75 2.21
CA ASP A 6 -8.30 -0.36 1.92
C ASP A 6 -7.02 0.43 1.61
N VAL A 7 -7.06 1.30 0.60
CA VAL A 7 -5.95 2.18 0.23
C VAL A 7 -6.22 3.54 0.85
N LYS A 8 -5.34 3.96 1.76
CA LYS A 8 -5.44 5.24 2.45
C LYS A 8 -4.27 6.13 2.11
N VAL A 9 -4.53 7.42 2.07
CA VAL A 9 -3.49 8.44 1.98
C VAL A 9 -2.95 8.72 3.38
N ASP A 10 -1.64 8.87 3.50
CA ASP A 10 -1.02 9.23 4.76
C ASP A 10 -1.50 10.62 5.21
N GLY A 11 -1.65 10.84 6.52
CA GLY A 11 -2.29 12.04 7.07
C GLY A 11 -1.62 13.37 6.67
N ALA A 12 -0.39 13.35 6.18
CA ALA A 12 0.34 14.51 5.69
C ALA A 12 0.44 14.59 4.14
N GLY A 13 -0.26 13.70 3.41
CA GLY A 13 -0.28 13.69 1.93
C GLY A 13 0.98 13.11 1.28
N TYR A 14 2.00 12.73 2.05
CA TYR A 14 3.30 12.27 1.54
C TYR A 14 3.35 10.80 1.10
N GLY A 15 2.22 10.11 0.97
CA GLY A 15 2.22 8.75 0.43
C GLY A 15 0.92 7.98 0.60
N ILE A 16 0.93 6.76 0.07
CA ILE A 16 -0.13 5.76 0.17
C ILE A 16 0.26 4.69 1.18
N LYS A 17 -0.71 4.27 1.99
CA LYS A 17 -0.62 3.15 2.92
C LYS A 17 -1.76 2.19 2.64
N ILE A 18 -1.48 0.91 2.73
CA ILE A 18 -2.54 -0.11 2.64
C ILE A 18 -2.95 -0.46 4.07
N ALA A 19 -4.24 -0.57 4.31
CA ALA A 19 -4.80 -1.03 5.58
C ALA A 19 -5.47 -2.40 5.35
N ALA A 20 -5.24 -3.32 6.27
CA ALA A 20 -6.01 -4.55 6.38
C ALA A 20 -7.26 -4.25 7.22
N GLY A 21 -8.42 -4.24 6.57
CA GLY A 21 -9.72 -3.88 7.14
C GLY A 21 -10.22 -2.50 6.71
N THR A 22 -11.51 -2.28 6.97
CA THR A 22 -12.22 -1.03 6.67
C THR A 22 -12.39 -0.21 7.97
N GLY A 23 -12.39 1.13 7.86
CA GLY A 23 -12.58 2.04 9.01
C GLY A 23 -11.29 2.61 9.64
N ILE A 24 -11.42 3.55 10.58
CA ILE A 24 -10.34 4.44 11.06
C ILE A 24 -9.25 3.69 11.86
N PHE A 25 -9.61 2.56 12.47
CA PHE A 25 -8.73 1.71 13.29
C PHE A 25 -8.19 0.47 12.55
N ALA A 26 -8.41 0.37 11.23
CA ALA A 26 -7.88 -0.74 10.44
C ALA A 26 -6.36 -0.87 10.60
N THR A 27 -5.88 -2.11 10.71
CA THR A 27 -4.46 -2.41 10.92
C THR A 27 -3.66 -1.89 9.74
N ARG A 28 -2.76 -0.95 10.02
CA ARG A 28 -1.92 -0.33 8.98
C ARG A 28 -0.84 -1.33 8.59
N LEU A 29 -0.81 -1.71 7.33
CA LEU A 29 0.27 -2.51 6.77
C LEU A 29 1.49 -1.61 6.51
N GLU A 30 2.62 -2.26 6.27
CA GLU A 30 3.85 -1.57 5.90
C GLU A 30 3.69 -0.72 4.62
N LYS A 31 4.59 0.24 4.43
CA LYS A 31 4.60 1.08 3.23
C LYS A 31 4.85 0.19 1.99
N PRO A 32 4.10 0.39 0.89
CA PRO A 32 4.35 -0.35 -0.33
C PRO A 32 5.77 -0.08 -0.84
N LYS A 33 6.43 -1.15 -1.26
CA LYS A 33 7.70 -1.05 -1.98
C LYS A 33 7.39 -0.67 -3.42
N VAL A 34 8.11 0.32 -3.92
CA VAL A 34 8.02 0.78 -5.31
C VAL A 34 9.24 0.28 -6.05
N ALA A 35 9.00 -0.41 -7.15
CA ALA A 35 10.00 -0.67 -8.18
C ALA A 35 9.66 0.20 -9.38
N VAL A 36 10.65 0.94 -9.89
CA VAL A 36 10.52 1.75 -11.10
C VAL A 36 11.41 1.13 -12.16
N CYS A 37 10.83 0.79 -13.32
CA CYS A 37 11.62 0.37 -14.46
C CYS A 37 12.31 1.59 -15.08
N PRO A 38 13.66 1.66 -15.10
CA PRO A 38 14.37 2.82 -15.64
C PRO A 38 14.27 2.94 -17.17
N GLN A 39 13.82 1.88 -17.86
CA GLN A 39 13.75 1.86 -19.32
C GLN A 39 12.42 2.37 -19.89
N CYS A 40 11.30 2.03 -19.24
CA CYS A 40 9.95 2.37 -19.73
C CYS A 40 9.15 3.23 -18.74
N GLY A 41 9.64 3.45 -17.52
CA GLY A 41 8.95 4.24 -16.50
C GLY A 41 7.77 3.52 -15.84
N GLU A 42 7.60 2.21 -16.06
CA GLU A 42 6.58 1.42 -15.37
C GLU A 42 6.84 1.42 -13.85
N ILE A 43 5.79 1.71 -13.09
CA ILE A 43 5.83 1.78 -11.62
C ILE A 43 5.05 0.60 -11.07
N SER A 44 5.77 -0.34 -10.48
CA SER A 44 5.20 -1.52 -9.84
C SER A 44 5.17 -1.32 -8.34
N LEU A 45 3.96 -1.28 -7.79
CA LEU A 45 3.72 -1.21 -6.35
C LEU A 45 3.48 -2.61 -5.82
N SER A 46 4.28 -3.02 -4.84
CA SER A 46 4.16 -4.34 -4.22
C SER A 46 4.20 -4.19 -2.71
N ILE A 47 3.42 -5.00 -2.02
CA ILE A 47 3.43 -5.06 -0.56
C ILE A 47 3.93 -6.44 -0.14
N GLY A 48 4.98 -6.45 0.68
CA GLY A 48 5.47 -7.67 1.30
C GLY A 48 4.57 -8.02 2.46
N MET A 49 3.48 -8.75 2.21
CA MET A 49 2.62 -9.22 3.29
C MET A 49 3.19 -10.52 3.85
N TRP A 50 3.78 -10.47 5.04
CA TRP A 50 4.08 -11.68 5.82
C TRP A 50 2.75 -12.19 6.40
N ILE A 51 2.00 -12.96 5.61
CA ILE A 51 0.88 -13.76 6.12
C ILE A 51 1.53 -14.88 6.95
N LYS A 52 1.40 -14.78 8.27
CA LYS A 52 1.71 -15.88 9.20
C LYS A 52 0.43 -16.46 9.73
#